data_AF-A0A3A9A7T9-F1
#
_entry.id   AF-A0A3A9A7T9-F1
#
_cell.length_a   1.000
_cell.length_b   1.000
_cell.length_c   1.000
_cell.angle_alpha   90.00
_cell.angle_beta   90.00
_cell.angle_gamma   90.00
#
_symmetry.space_group_name_H-M   'P 1'
#
loop_
_entity.id
_entity.type
_entity.pdbx_description
1 polymer ?
#
loop_
_entity_poly.entity_id
_entity_poly.type
_entity_poly.pdbx_seq_one_letter_code
_entity_poly.pdbx_strand_id
1 'polypeptide(L)'
;MQGQMQSMYKTAWAVLGNDEDVADVIQETILTCYEKMEQLKTDNYFHTWLIRILVNKCNDILRKRSRMHLLEEPPEIPVMEEAYENAEWKEVLRALDEKYRVTVLLYYVEGFSTVDISKILGVSESAVRSRLSRARKQLGRELE
;
A
#
# COMPACT_ATOMS: atom_id res chain seq x y z
N MET A 1 -7.36 -14.20 11.18
CA MET A 1 -6.81 -12.87 11.55
C MET A 1 -5.36 -12.69 11.08
N GLN A 2 -4.46 -13.66 11.29
CA GLN A 2 -3.05 -13.59 10.85
C GLN A 2 -2.86 -13.28 9.35
N GLY A 3 -3.65 -13.90 8.46
CA GLY A 3 -3.55 -13.62 7.01
C GLY A 3 -3.93 -12.19 6.62
N GLN A 4 -4.90 -11.57 7.30
CA GLN A 4 -5.28 -10.17 7.06
C GLN A 4 -4.18 -9.21 7.52
N MET A 5 -3.54 -9.49 8.66
CA MET A 5 -2.43 -8.70 9.16
C MET A 5 -1.24 -8.68 8.18
N GLN A 6 -0.89 -9.84 7.61
CA GLN A 6 0.19 -9.94 6.63
C GLN A 6 -0.13 -9.16 5.34
N SER A 7 -1.36 -9.26 4.85
CA SER A 7 -1.84 -8.51 3.68
C SER A 7 -1.81 -7.00 3.93
N MET A 8 -2.29 -6.55 5.10
CA MET A 8 -2.22 -5.15 5.49
C MET A 8 -0.78 -4.65 5.56
N TYR A 9 0.13 -5.42 6.17
CA TYR A 9 1.53 -5.06 6.28
C TYR A 9 2.19 -4.90 4.91
N LYS A 10 2.03 -5.90 4.01
CA LYS A 10 2.58 -5.84 2.66
C LYS A 10 2.02 -4.65 1.88
N THR A 11 0.71 -4.43 1.94
CA THR A 11 0.02 -3.32 1.27
C THR A 11 0.48 -1.97 1.78
N ALA A 12 0.50 -1.77 3.10
CA ALA A 12 0.92 -0.50 3.70
C ALA A 12 2.41 -0.22 3.43
N TRP A 13 3.27 -1.23 3.54
CA TRP A 13 4.70 -1.08 3.24
C TRP A 13 4.94 -0.70 1.78
N ALA A 14 4.13 -1.22 0.85
CA ALA A 14 4.19 -0.81 -0.54
C ALA A 14 3.79 0.66 -0.78
N VAL A 15 3.19 1.33 0.19
CA VAL A 15 2.86 2.76 0.10
C VAL A 15 3.84 3.61 0.92
N LEU A 16 4.19 3.18 2.14
CA LEU A 16 4.92 3.99 3.13
C LEU A 16 6.43 3.72 3.19
N GLY A 17 6.85 2.49 2.86
CA GLY A 17 8.26 2.12 2.73
C GLY A 17 9.06 1.96 4.03
N ASN A 18 8.48 2.18 5.22
CA ASN A 18 9.14 2.00 6.52
C ASN A 18 8.20 1.28 7.50
N ASP A 19 8.78 0.57 8.46
CA ASP A 19 8.03 -0.36 9.32
C ASP A 19 7.26 0.34 10.46
N GLU A 20 7.76 1.49 10.93
CA GLU A 20 7.11 2.28 11.99
C GLU A 20 5.75 2.82 11.54
N ASP A 21 5.70 3.55 10.41
CA ASP A 21 4.42 4.05 9.90
C ASP A 21 3.45 2.91 9.54
N VAL A 22 4.00 1.77 9.09
CA VAL A 22 3.19 0.60 8.74
C VAL A 22 2.52 0.04 9.99
N ALA A 23 3.24 -0.08 11.09
CA ALA A 23 2.66 -0.53 12.36
C ALA A 23 1.57 0.43 12.85
N ASP A 24 1.80 1.74 12.76
CA ASP A 24 0.85 2.77 13.18
C ASP A 24 -0.41 2.77 12.31
N VAL A 25 -0.26 2.77 10.98
CA VAL A 25 -1.40 2.81 10.07
C VAL A 25 -2.25 1.55 10.16
N ILE A 26 -1.65 0.39 10.43
CA ILE A 26 -2.37 -0.86 10.68
C ILE A 26 -3.24 -0.74 11.93
N GLN A 27 -2.67 -0.27 13.04
CA GLN A 27 -3.40 -0.09 14.29
C GLN A 27 -4.59 0.86 14.10
N GLU A 28 -4.36 2.01 13.48
CA GLU A 28 -5.43 2.96 13.18
C GLU A 28 -6.51 2.37 12.25
N THR A 29 -6.10 1.55 11.29
CA THR A 29 -7.02 0.88 10.36
C THR A 29 -7.91 -0.10 11.10
N ILE A 30 -7.34 -0.93 11.98
CA ILE A 30 -8.11 -1.88 12.80
C ILE A 30 -9.12 -1.13 13.67
N LEU A 31 -8.70 -0.06 14.33
CA LEU A 31 -9.59 0.77 15.14
C LEU A 31 -10.73 1.35 14.30
N THR A 32 -10.42 1.93 13.14
CA THR A 32 -11.43 2.48 12.22
C THR A 32 -12.41 1.42 11.72
N CYS A 33 -11.90 0.21 11.43
CA CYS A 33 -12.72 -0.91 11.02
C CYS A 33 -13.66 -1.38 12.14
N TYR A 34 -13.19 -1.41 13.39
CA TYR A 34 -14.01 -1.75 14.55
C TYR A 34 -15.13 -0.72 14.75
N GLU A 35 -14.81 0.58 14.74
CA GLU A 35 -15.79 1.67 14.89
C GLU A 35 -16.85 1.69 13.79
N LYS A 36 -16.48 1.30 12.57
CA LYS A 36 -17.37 1.34 11.40
C LYS A 36 -17.91 -0.03 11.00
N MET A 37 -17.69 -1.06 11.81
CA MET A 37 -18.04 -2.44 11.48
C MET A 37 -19.52 -2.59 11.15
N GLU A 38 -20.39 -1.86 11.85
CA GLU A 38 -21.85 -1.84 11.63
C GLU A 38 -22.25 -1.27 10.25
N GLN A 39 -21.38 -0.53 9.58
CA GLN A 39 -21.64 0.04 8.25
C GLN A 39 -21.36 -0.96 7.12
N LEU A 40 -20.74 -2.10 7.44
CA LEU A 40 -20.46 -3.15 6.48
C LEU A 40 -21.75 -3.88 6.12
N LYS A 41 -22.28 -3.59 4.93
CA LYS A 41 -23.54 -4.19 4.45
C LYS A 41 -23.46 -5.68 4.13
N THR A 42 -22.26 -6.19 3.88
CA THR A 42 -22.06 -7.56 3.39
C THR A 42 -20.67 -8.06 3.73
N ASP A 43 -20.61 -9.16 4.48
CA ASP A 43 -19.39 -9.72 5.05
C ASP A 43 -18.35 -10.13 3.98
N ASN A 44 -18.81 -10.60 2.81
CA ASN A 44 -17.92 -10.99 1.70
C ASN A 44 -17.04 -9.85 1.17
N TYR A 45 -17.36 -8.58 1.46
CA TYR A 45 -16.55 -7.43 1.05
C TYR A 45 -15.68 -6.87 2.16
N PHE A 46 -15.61 -7.53 3.32
CA PHE A 46 -14.82 -7.06 4.46
C PHE A 46 -13.36 -6.81 4.07
N HIS A 47 -12.73 -7.74 3.37
CA HIS A 47 -11.33 -7.61 2.96
C HIS A 47 -11.10 -6.41 2.01
N THR A 48 -11.96 -6.23 1.01
CA THR A 48 -11.89 -5.07 0.09
C THR A 48 -12.12 -3.75 0.83
N TRP A 49 -13.04 -3.74 1.79
CA TRP A 49 -13.32 -2.57 2.62
C TRP A 49 -12.14 -2.23 3.53
N LEU A 50 -11.55 -3.23 4.19
CA LEU A 50 -10.36 -3.11 5.03
C LEU A 50 -9.18 -2.52 4.25
N ILE A 51 -8.82 -3.11 3.10
CA ILE A 51 -7.69 -2.62 2.29
C ILE A 51 -7.95 -1.22 1.76
N ARG A 52 -9.20 -0.88 1.44
CA ARG A 52 -9.52 0.49 1.04
C ARG A 52 -9.34 1.51 2.18
N ILE A 53 -9.74 1.17 3.41
CA ILE A 53 -9.47 2.03 4.58
C ILE A 53 -7.96 2.21 4.77
N LEU A 54 -7.21 1.11 4.73
CA LEU A 54 -5.75 1.11 4.89
C LEU A 54 -5.05 2.01 3.87
N VAL A 55 -5.33 1.82 2.57
CA VAL A 55 -4.70 2.59 1.49
C VAL A 55 -5.05 4.08 1.60
N ASN A 56 -6.29 4.41 1.99
CA ASN A 56 -6.67 5.80 2.21
C ASN A 56 -5.85 6.45 3.35
N LYS A 57 -5.68 5.75 4.47
CA LYS A 57 -4.86 6.23 5.59
C LYS A 57 -3.39 6.39 5.20
N CYS A 58 -2.82 5.44 4.45
CA CYS A 58 -1.45 5.55 3.93
C CYS A 58 -1.29 6.80 3.05
N ASN A 59 -2.24 7.05 2.14
CA ASN A 59 -2.24 8.24 1.30
C ASN A 59 -2.37 9.54 2.11
N ASP A 60 -3.13 9.53 3.20
CA ASP A 60 -3.26 10.70 4.08
C ASP A 60 -1.95 11.00 4.82
N ILE A 61 -1.18 9.99 5.23
CA ILE A 61 0.18 10.15 5.78
C ILE A 61 1.10 10.80 4.73
N LEU A 62 1.12 10.28 3.49
CA LEU A 62 1.94 10.85 2.42
C LEU A 62 1.56 12.29 2.07
N ARG A 63 0.27 12.62 2.05
CA ARG A 63 -0.23 13.99 1.85
C ARG A 63 0.22 14.92 2.97
N LYS A 64 0.18 14.48 4.23
CA LYS A 64 0.68 15.26 5.38
C LYS A 64 2.17 15.52 5.26
N ARG A 65 2.97 14.51 4.91
CA ARG A 65 4.42 14.65 4.66
C ARG A 65 4.72 15.66 3.56
N SER A 66 4.06 15.54 2.40
CA SER A 66 4.25 16.48 1.29
C SER A 66 3.90 17.92 1.67
N ARG A 67 2.92 18.15 2.56
CA ARG A 67 2.58 19.49 3.06
C ARG A 67 3.60 20.05 4.05
N MET A 68 4.17 19.21 4.92
CA MET A 68 5.23 19.63 5.85
C MET A 68 6.54 19.92 5.10
N HIS A 69 6.85 19.13 4.08
CA HIS A 69 8.04 19.28 3.25
C HIS A 69 8.00 20.54 2.35
N LEU A 70 6.85 21.20 2.22
CA LEU A 70 6.69 22.49 1.57
C LEU A 70 7.13 23.66 2.48
N LEU A 71 7.40 23.40 3.77
CA LEU A 71 7.69 24.42 4.79
C LEU A 71 9.09 24.30 5.41
N GLU A 72 9.81 23.19 5.23
CA GLU A 72 11.15 22.97 5.80
C GLU A 72 12.08 22.23 4.82
N GLU A 73 13.39 22.47 4.95
CA GLU A 73 14.46 21.73 4.24
C GLU A 73 14.34 20.21 4.48
N PRO A 74 14.87 19.37 3.56
CA PRO A 74 14.62 17.93 3.62
C PRO A 74 15.15 17.33 4.93
N PRO A 75 14.34 16.55 5.67
CA PRO A 75 14.87 15.78 6.78
C PRO A 75 15.84 14.74 6.24
N GLU A 76 16.98 14.60 6.91
CA GLU A 76 17.88 13.47 6.69
C GLU A 76 17.10 12.17 6.87
N ILE A 77 17.08 11.35 5.83
CA ILE A 77 16.44 10.03 5.86
C ILE A 77 17.27 9.17 6.82
N PRO A 78 16.72 8.71 7.97
CA PRO A 78 17.46 7.81 8.85
C PRO A 78 17.63 6.48 8.11
N VAL A 79 18.89 6.03 7.99
CA VAL A 79 19.19 4.67 7.53
C VAL A 79 18.79 3.73 8.66
N MET A 80 17.59 3.15 8.57
CA MET A 80 17.03 2.26 9.59
C MET A 80 17.57 0.84 9.43
N GLU A 81 17.99 0.27 10.55
CA GLU A 81 18.60 -1.06 10.71
C GLU A 81 17.61 -2.18 10.36
N GLU A 82 18.07 -3.15 9.56
CA GLU A 82 17.26 -4.19 8.95
C GLU A 82 16.87 -5.30 9.94
N ALA A 83 15.58 -5.39 10.28
CA ALA A 83 15.03 -6.62 10.83
C ALA A 83 14.83 -7.63 9.68
N TYR A 84 15.82 -8.52 9.53
CA TYR A 84 15.89 -9.60 8.53
C TYR A 84 14.82 -10.67 8.75
N GLU A 85 13.57 -10.37 8.44
CA GLU A 85 12.61 -11.41 8.05
C GLU A 85 11.77 -10.88 6.88
N ASN A 86 11.99 -11.43 5.68
CA ASN A 86 11.35 -11.11 4.38
C ASN A 86 11.99 -10.01 3.49
N ALA A 87 13.32 -9.95 3.36
CA ALA A 87 14.02 -8.98 2.51
C ALA A 87 13.66 -9.06 1.00
N GLU A 88 13.47 -10.28 0.46
CA GLU A 88 13.37 -10.51 -0.99
C GLU A 88 12.24 -9.73 -1.68
N TRP A 89 11.02 -9.75 -1.14
CA TRP A 89 9.91 -9.03 -1.76
C TRP A 89 10.02 -7.51 -1.56
N LYS A 90 10.62 -7.05 -0.44
CA LYS A 90 10.86 -5.63 -0.19
C LYS A 90 11.84 -5.06 -1.23
N GLU A 91 12.87 -5.81 -1.59
CA GLU A 91 13.83 -5.44 -2.64
C GLU A 91 13.16 -5.36 -4.03
N VAL A 92 12.40 -6.39 -4.40
CA VAL A 92 11.64 -6.40 -5.67
C VAL A 92 10.70 -5.20 -5.77
N LEU A 93 10.03 -4.86 -4.67
CA LEU A 93 9.13 -3.72 -4.64
C LEU A 93 9.87 -2.38 -4.63
N ARG A 94 11.05 -2.27 -4.00
CA ARG A 94 11.90 -1.06 -4.05
C ARG A 94 12.30 -0.70 -5.48
N ALA A 95 12.50 -1.69 -6.33
CA ALA A 95 12.80 -1.50 -7.75
C ALA A 95 11.64 -0.87 -8.54
N LEU A 96 10.43 -0.76 -7.96
CA LEU A 96 9.26 -0.14 -8.57
C LEU A 96 8.99 1.26 -8.01
N ASP A 97 8.60 2.18 -8.91
CA ASP A 97 7.97 3.43 -8.51
C ASP A 97 6.75 3.13 -7.62
N GLU A 98 6.52 3.97 -6.60
CA GLU A 98 5.45 3.81 -5.61
C GLU A 98 4.08 3.49 -6.24
N LYS A 99 3.67 4.26 -7.26
CA LYS A 99 2.40 4.06 -7.98
C LYS A 99 2.29 2.69 -8.67
N TYR A 100 3.41 2.09 -9.06
CA TYR A 100 3.45 0.77 -9.67
C TYR A 100 3.47 -0.33 -8.60
N ARG A 101 4.24 -0.11 -7.53
CA ARG A 101 4.33 -1.00 -6.38
C ARG A 101 2.96 -1.32 -5.78
N VAL A 102 2.20 -0.28 -5.41
CA VAL A 102 0.85 -0.46 -4.83
C VAL A 102 -0.11 -1.13 -5.83
N THR A 103 -0.01 -0.79 -7.12
CA THR A 103 -0.91 -1.36 -8.14
C THR A 103 -0.64 -2.86 -8.36
N VAL A 104 0.64 -3.27 -8.40
CA VAL A 104 1.05 -4.67 -8.53
C VAL A 104 0.61 -5.47 -7.31
N LEU A 105 0.80 -4.93 -6.11
CA LEU A 105 0.45 -5.62 -4.88
C LEU A 105 -1.07 -5.85 -4.78
N LEU A 106 -1.87 -4.80 -5.02
CA LEU A 106 -3.32 -4.93 -5.03
C LEU A 106 -3.84 -5.94 -6.07
N TYR A 107 -3.16 -6.10 -7.20
CA TYR A 107 -3.58 -7.03 -8.26
C TYR A 107 -3.10 -8.46 -8.01
N TYR A 108 -1.80 -8.67 -7.82
CA TYR A 108 -1.19 -10.00 -7.79
C TYR A 108 -1.17 -10.64 -6.40
N VAL A 109 -1.15 -9.83 -5.34
CA VAL A 109 -1.10 -10.32 -3.95
C VAL A 109 -2.48 -10.31 -3.32
N GLU A 110 -3.21 -9.20 -3.42
CA GLU A 110 -4.56 -9.09 -2.85
C GLU A 110 -5.66 -9.63 -3.78
N GLY A 111 -5.35 -9.87 -5.06
CA GLY A 111 -6.29 -10.46 -6.03
C GLY A 111 -7.43 -9.54 -6.47
N PHE A 112 -7.29 -8.22 -6.31
CA PHE A 112 -8.34 -7.28 -6.72
C PHE A 112 -8.45 -7.13 -8.24
N SER A 113 -9.69 -6.96 -8.71
CA SER A 113 -9.97 -6.65 -10.11
C SER A 113 -9.46 -5.24 -10.47
N THR A 114 -9.25 -4.96 -11.77
CA THR A 114 -8.86 -3.59 -12.19
C THR A 114 -9.92 -2.56 -11.82
N VAL A 115 -11.18 -2.98 -11.77
CA VAL A 115 -12.32 -2.15 -11.34
C VAL A 115 -12.17 -1.79 -9.86
N ASP A 116 -11.87 -2.75 -8.99
CA ASP A 116 -11.73 -2.47 -7.56
C ASP A 116 -10.50 -1.63 -7.25
N ILE A 117 -9.38 -1.92 -7.92
CA ILE A 117 -8.16 -1.11 -7.81
C ILE A 117 -8.42 0.34 -8.26
N SER A 118 -9.20 0.55 -9.32
CA SER A 118 -9.57 1.90 -9.77
C SER A 118 -10.30 2.69 -8.68
N LYS A 119 -11.21 2.02 -7.94
CA LYS A 119 -11.98 2.60 -6.84
C LYS A 119 -11.13 2.79 -5.57
N ILE A 120 -10.15 1.93 -5.31
CA ILE A 120 -9.23 2.04 -4.17
C ILE A 120 -8.26 3.20 -4.39
N LEU A 121 -7.67 3.30 -5.59
CA LEU A 121 -6.63 4.29 -5.89
C LEU A 121 -7.18 5.61 -6.43
N GLY A 122 -8.48 5.71 -6.75
CA GLY A 122 -9.09 6.92 -7.29
C GLY A 122 -8.60 7.29 -8.70
N VAL A 123 -8.29 6.29 -9.54
CA VAL A 123 -7.79 6.48 -10.92
C VAL A 123 -8.64 5.68 -11.92
N SER A 124 -8.52 5.95 -13.22
CA SER A 124 -9.25 5.18 -14.24
C SER A 124 -8.76 3.73 -14.33
N GLU A 125 -9.64 2.80 -14.74
CA GLU A 125 -9.22 1.41 -15.02
C GLU A 125 -8.12 1.33 -16.10
N SER A 126 -8.16 2.22 -17.09
CA SER A 126 -7.11 2.32 -18.12
C SER A 126 -5.75 2.69 -17.49
N ALA A 127 -5.75 3.59 -16.50
CA ALA A 127 -4.54 3.93 -15.75
C ALA A 127 -4.04 2.75 -14.93
N VAL A 128 -4.93 1.97 -14.29
CA VAL A 128 -4.56 0.73 -13.59
C VAL A 128 -3.87 -0.25 -14.53
N ARG A 129 -4.47 -0.54 -15.70
CA ARG A 129 -3.88 -1.46 -16.70
C ARG A 129 -2.53 -0.97 -17.21
N SER A 130 -2.40 0.34 -17.45
CA SER A 130 -1.14 0.96 -17.86
C SER A 130 -0.07 0.84 -16.78
N ARG A 131 -0.41 1.10 -15.51
CA ARG A 131 0.48 0.93 -14.35
C ARG A 131 0.97 -0.52 -14.24
N LEU A 132 0.08 -1.50 -14.34
CA LEU A 132 0.46 -2.92 -14.33
C LEU A 132 1.40 -3.29 -15.48
N SER A 133 1.14 -2.78 -16.68
CA SER A 133 2.02 -3.02 -17.84
C SER A 133 3.42 -2.43 -17.63
N ARG A 134 3.51 -1.20 -17.13
CA ARG A 134 4.80 -0.55 -16.85
C ARG A 134 5.54 -1.23 -15.72
N ALA A 135 4.84 -1.62 -14.66
CA ALA A 135 5.41 -2.36 -13.54
C ALA A 135 6.06 -3.67 -14.00
N ARG A 136 5.39 -4.45 -14.85
CA ARG A 136 5.96 -5.68 -15.42
C ARG A 136 7.22 -5.41 -16.25
N LYS A 137 7.25 -4.32 -17.04
CA LYS A 137 8.44 -3.94 -17.80
C LYS A 137 9.60 -3.53 -16.90
N GLN A 138 9.32 -2.88 -15.78
CA GLN A 138 10.34 -2.46 -14.81
C GLN A 138 10.91 -3.68 -14.08
N LEU A 139 10.05 -4.56 -13.55
CA LEU A 139 10.48 -5.83 -12.96
C LEU A 139 11.27 -6.70 -13.93
N GLY A 140 10.85 -6.78 -15.20
CA GLY A 140 11.55 -7.56 -16.21
C GLY A 140 12.96 -7.05 -16.55
N ARG A 141 13.25 -5.76 -16.35
CA ARG A 141 14.61 -5.19 -16.56
C ARG A 141 15.54 -5.39 -15.38
N GLU A 142 14.98 -5.53 -14.19
CA GLU A 142 15.73 -5.65 -12.93
C GLU A 142 16.02 -7.12 -12.56
N LEU A 143 15.31 -8.06 -13.19
CA LEU A 143 15.47 -9.50 -13.02
C LEU A 143 16.25 -10.17 -14.17
N GLU A 144 16.71 -9.39 -15.15
CA GLU A 144 17.66 -9.79 -16.21
C GLU A 144 19.09 -9.42 -15.81
#